data_AF-A0A1U7NV35-F1
#
_entry.id   AF-A0A1U7NV35-F1
#
_cell.length_a   1.000
_cell.length_b   1.000
_cell.length_c   1.000
_cell.angle_alpha   90.00
_cell.angle_beta   90.00
_cell.angle_gamma   90.00
#
_symmetry.space_group_name_H-M   'P 1'
#
loop_
_entity.id
_entity.type
_entity.pdbx_description
1 polymer ?
#
loop_
_entity_poly.entity_id
_entity_poly.type
_entity_poly.pdbx_seq_one_letter_code
_entity_poly.pdbx_strand_id
1 'polypeptide(L)' 'MLWGESDQIGTPAYAAAFLDAQFQIIERAGHLPQIEQPSATFALIDNFLESQVQRGAELPSGSTVR' A
#
# COMPACT_ATOMS: atom_id res chain seq x y z
N MET A 1 -2.21 -0.44 -2.05
CA MET A 1 -2.39 -1.48 -3.08
C MET A 1 -1.02 -1.77 -3.67
N LEU A 2 -0.58 -3.02 -3.57
CA LEU A 2 0.69 -3.50 -4.12
C LEU A 2 0.38 -4.37 -5.33
N TRP A 3 1.13 -4.19 -6.41
CA TRP A 3 0.86 -4.86 -7.68
C TRP A 3 2.16 -5.32 -8.33
N GLY A 4 2.23 -6.58 -8.75
CA GLY A 4 3.39 -7.05 -9.50
C GLY A 4 3.40 -6.50 -10.92
N GLU A 5 4.53 -5.94 -11.36
CA GLU A 5 4.72 -5.39 -12.70
C GLU A 5 4.28 -6.34 -13.82
N SER A 6 4.49 -7.64 -13.64
CA SER A 6 4.21 -8.69 -14.62
C SER A 6 2.89 -9.44 -14.36
N ASP A 7 2.01 -8.94 -13.49
CA ASP A 7 0.73 -9.58 -13.23
C ASP A 7 -0.17 -9.52 -14.49
N GLN A 8 -0.52 -10.71 -15.00
CA GLN A 8 -1.41 -10.91 -16.15
C GLN A 8 -2.78 -11.47 -15.76
N ILE A 9 -3.04 -11.65 -14.46
CA ILE A 9 -4.27 -12.24 -13.91
C ILE A 9 -5.19 -11.13 -13.41
N GLY A 10 -4.66 -10.21 -12.61
CA GLY A 10 -5.41 -9.04 -12.16
C GLY A 10 -5.32 -7.88 -13.17
N THR A 11 -6.23 -6.91 -13.09
CA THR A 11 -6.06 -5.61 -13.76
C THR A 11 -5.94 -4.49 -12.72
N PRO A 12 -4.93 -3.60 -12.81
CA PRO A 12 -4.71 -2.54 -11.82
C PRO A 12 -5.75 -1.41 -11.85
N ALA A 13 -6.68 -1.42 -12.82
CA ALA A 13 -7.67 -0.36 -13.04
C ALA A 13 -8.55 -0.05 -11.82
N TYR A 14 -8.72 -0.99 -10.90
CA TYR A 14 -9.52 -0.78 -9.68
C TYR A 14 -8.81 0.09 -8.63
N ALA A 15 -7.49 0.30 -8.74
CA ALA A 15 -6.76 1.12 -7.78
C ALA A 15 -7.25 2.58 -7.75
N ALA A 16 -7.74 3.11 -8.87
CA ALA A 16 -8.28 4.46 -8.97
C ALA A 16 -9.59 4.67 -8.20
N ALA A 17 -10.25 3.60 -7.74
CA ALA A 17 -11.51 3.69 -6.99
C ALA A 17 -11.31 4.11 -5.52
N PHE A 18 -10.07 4.17 -5.02
CA PHE A 18 -9.78 4.44 -3.62
C PHE A 18 -9.05 5.77 -3.45
N LEU A 19 -9.76 6.78 -2.92
CA LEU A 19 -9.28 8.16 -2.85
C LEU A 19 -8.02 8.34 -1.98
N ASP A 20 -7.92 7.60 -0.87
CA ASP A 20 -6.82 7.69 0.09
C ASP A 20 -5.83 6.50 0.00
N ALA A 21 -5.98 5.63 -1.00
CA ALA A 21 -5.08 4.50 -1.16
C ALA A 21 -3.79 4.91 -1.87
N GLN A 22 -2.68 4.35 -1.40
CA GLN A 22 -1.41 4.42 -2.11
C GLN A 22 -1.30 3.23 -3.06
N PHE A 23 -0.94 3.46 -4.32
CA PHE A 23 -0.69 2.41 -5.30
C PHE A 23 0.83 2.30 -5.56
N GLN A 24 1.37 1.09 -5.48
CA GLN A 24 2.79 0.81 -5.69
C GLN A 24 2.96 -0.42 -6.60
N ILE A 25 3.85 -0.30 -7.58
CA ILE A 25 4.28 -1.42 -8.43
C ILE A 25 5.51 -2.08 -7.80
N ILE A 26 5.54 -3.41 -7.79
CA ILE A 26 6.69 -4.21 -7.38
C ILE A 26 7.31 -4.79 -8.66
N GLU A 27 8.48 -4.28 -9.00
CA GLU A 27 9.27 -4.74 -10.14
C GLU A 27 9.57 -6.24 -10.02
N ARG A 28 9.65 -6.93 -11.16
CA ARG A 28 10.03 -8.36 -11.22
C ARG A 28 9.15 -9.28 -10.37
N ALA A 29 7.89 -8.91 -10.18
CA ALA A 29 6.84 -9.73 -9.57
C ALA A 29 5.61 -9.80 -10.48
N GLY A 30 4.91 -10.93 -10.43
CA GLY A 30 3.62 -11.18 -11.04
C GLY A 30 2.49 -11.14 -10.01
N HIS A 31 1.59 -12.11 -10.08
CA HIS A 31 0.33 -12.08 -9.33
C HIS A 31 0.50 -12.24 -7.81
N LEU A 32 1.58 -12.88 -7.35
CA LEU A 32 1.80 -13.14 -5.93
C LEU A 32 3.10 -12.47 -5.45
N PRO A 33 3.17 -11.13 -5.44
CA PRO A 33 4.40 -10.40 -5.13
C PRO A 33 4.96 -10.73 -3.75
N GLN A 34 4.11 -11.08 -2.78
CA GLN A 34 4.53 -11.49 -1.44
C GLN A 34 5.32 -12.81 -1.41
N ILE A 35 5.17 -13.66 -2.43
CA ILE A 35 5.93 -14.90 -2.60
C ILE A 35 7.15 -14.65 -3.50
N GLU A 36 6.96 -13.89 -4.59
CA GLU A 36 7.96 -13.71 -5.64
C GLU A 36 9.05 -12.67 -5.29
N GLN A 37 8.65 -11.58 -4.61
CA GLN A 37 9.52 -10.51 -4.11
C GLN A 37 9.19 -10.17 -2.65
N PRO A 38 9.42 -11.10 -1.68
CA PRO A 38 8.98 -10.91 -0.29
C PRO A 38 9.58 -9.66 0.34
N SER A 39 10.89 -9.44 0.19
CA SER A 39 11.59 -8.30 0.80
C SER A 39 11.05 -6.95 0.30
N ALA A 40 10.83 -6.80 -1.01
CA ALA A 40 10.27 -5.58 -1.57
C ALA A 40 8.81 -5.36 -1.12
N THR A 41 8.02 -6.45 -1.08
CA THR A 41 6.64 -6.40 -0.62
C THR A 41 6.54 -5.95 0.84
N PHE A 42 7.29 -6.58 1.74
CA PHE A 42 7.22 -6.27 3.17
C PHE A 42 7.79 -4.89 3.49
N ALA A 43 8.87 -4.46 2.82
CA ALA A 43 9.39 -3.09 2.99
C ALA A 43 8.33 -2.01 2.66
N LEU A 44 7.53 -2.22 1.60
CA LEU A 44 6.45 -1.29 1.25
C LEU A 44 5.31 -1.29 2.28
N ILE A 45 5.00 -2.45 2.88
CA ILE A 45 4.02 -2.57 3.96
C ILE A 45 4.53 -1.83 5.21
N ASP A 46 5.77 -2.06 5.60
CA ASP A 46 6.39 -1.44 6.78
C ASP A 46 6.40 0.09 6.63
N ASN A 47 6.87 0.61 5.50
CA ASN A 47 6.85 2.04 5.20
C ASN A 47 5.43 2.63 5.24
N PHE A 48 4.43 1.90 4.75
CA PHE A 48 3.04 2.34 4.80
C PHE A 48 2.55 2.45 6.26
N LEU A 49 2.86 1.45 7.10
CA LEU A 49 2.49 1.43 8.51
C LEU A 49 3.17 2.55 9.30
N GLU A 50 4.46 2.78 9.08
CA GLU A 50 5.19 3.90 9.68
C GLU A 50 4.54 5.26 9.32
N SER A 51 4.13 5.43 8.06
CA SER A 51 3.44 6.65 7.64
C SER A 51 2.05 6.82 8.30
N GLN A 52 1.36 5.72 8.67
CA GLN A 52 0.08 5.82 9.40
C GLN A 52 0.32 6.27 10.85
N VAL A 53 1.35 5.73 11.49
CA VAL A 53 1.72 6.11 12.85
C VAL A 53 2.05 7.60 12.90
N GLN A 54 2.82 8.10 11.93
CA GLN A 54 3.14 9.52 11.84
C GLN A 54 1.89 10.39 11.62
N ARG A 55 0.99 10.00 10.71
CA ARG A 55 -0.28 10.72 10.50
C ARG A 55 -1.15 10.76 11.75
N GLY A 56 -1.23 9.66 12.49
CA GLY A 56 -1.97 9.58 13.75
C GLY A 56 -1.38 10.48 14.85
N ALA A 57 -0.06 10.63 14.87
CA ALA A 57 0.64 11.51 15.81
C ALA A 57 0.48 13.01 15.49
N GLU A 58 0.26 13.36 14.22
CA GLU A 58 0.10 14.75 13.76
C GLU A 58 -1.34 15.28 13.88
N LEU A 59 -2.33 14.41 14.04
CA LEU A 59 -3.72 14.83 14.31
C LEU A 59 -3.83 15.36 15.75
N PRO A 60 -4.36 16.59 15.97
CA PRO A 60 -4.48 17.13 17.32
C PRO A 60 -5.38 16.25 18.18
N SER A 61 -4.85 15.82 19.33
CA SER A 61 -5.54 15.05 20.36
C SER A 61 -6.65 15.90 20.98
N GLY A 62 -7.82 16.02 20.34
CA GLY A 62 -8.83 16.95 20.85
C GLY A 62 -10.10 17.21 20.05
N SER A 63 -10.55 16.32 19.15
CA SER A 63 -11.91 16.45 18.59
C SER A 63 -12.87 15.48 19.28
N THR A 64 -13.29 15.84 20.49
CA THR A 64 -14.56 15.33 21.02
C THR A 64 -15.67 15.88 20.13
N VAL A 65 -16.21 15.03 19.25
CA VAL A 65 -17.47 15.32 18.55
C VAL A 65 -18.56 15.30 19.63
N ARG A 66 -19.18 16.47 19.84
CA ARG A 66 -20.42 16.61 20.60
C ARG A 66 -21.59 16.06 19.81
#